data_AF-A0AAE6KTN8-F1
#
_entry.id   AF-A0AAE6KTN8-F1
#
_cell.length_a   1.000
_cell.length_b   1.000
_cell.length_c   1.000
_cell.angle_alpha   90.00
_cell.angle_beta   90.00
_cell.angle_gamma   90.00
#
_symmetry.space_group_name_H-M   'P 1'
#
loop_
_entity.id
_entity.type
_entity.pdbx_description
1 polymer ?
#
loop_
_entity_poly.entity_id
_entity_poly.type
_entity_poly.pdbx_seq_one_letter_code
_entity_poly.pdbx_strand_id
1 'polypeptide(L)'
;MAAIAAHVGSLSVAGEPAEFLEAEAVSMPAPDFTGTEFRIADPELRRLNPGAPVFVEVSPNGDADAWTPVDAYVDPLFGDVHLASAPGPSALVRVSGYALPVHPLALVRSISLTVTNDVVELQVMGDDYKRRSVSLRDFSGELTGLALTELEVEALAEGTPLLIEVGKASGAQVFRAWVKVPELSHKLTPGALYEHTVKFLGFAFQSQDGAAFAWGYGSP
;
A
#
# COMPACT_ATOMS: atom_id res chain seq x y z
N MET A 1 15.43 -9.12 6.88
CA MET A 1 15.65 -10.56 6.57
C MET A 1 16.15 -10.65 5.13
N ALA A 2 17.26 -11.34 4.83
CA ALA A 2 17.77 -11.45 3.46
C ALA A 2 17.04 -12.59 2.72
N ALA A 3 16.60 -12.35 1.47
CA ALA A 3 15.93 -13.36 0.66
C ALA A 3 16.90 -14.50 0.30
N ILE A 4 16.56 -15.73 0.71
CA ILE A 4 17.28 -16.94 0.30
C ILE A 4 16.73 -17.35 -1.08
N ALA A 5 17.56 -17.85 -1.99
CA ALA A 5 17.22 -18.16 -3.39
C ALA A 5 15.95 -18.99 -3.66
N ALA A 6 15.41 -19.67 -2.64
CA ALA A 6 14.16 -20.43 -2.69
C ALA A 6 12.89 -19.60 -2.38
N HIS A 7 13.02 -18.33 -1.99
CA HIS A 7 11.92 -17.46 -1.59
C HIS A 7 11.82 -16.29 -2.57
N VAL A 8 10.60 -15.98 -2.99
CA VAL A 8 10.30 -14.88 -3.90
C VAL A 8 10.16 -13.55 -3.17
N GLY A 9 10.16 -13.53 -1.84
CA GLY A 9 10.14 -12.30 -1.06
C GLY A 9 9.99 -12.48 0.44
N SER A 10 9.73 -11.38 1.13
CA SER A 10 9.31 -11.36 2.54
C SER A 10 7.91 -10.79 2.67
N LEU A 11 7.12 -11.34 3.59
CA LEU A 11 5.86 -10.80 4.07
C LEU A 11 6.15 -9.95 5.31
N SER A 12 5.70 -8.71 5.29
CA SER A 12 5.66 -7.84 6.47
C SER A 12 4.22 -7.39 6.73
N VAL A 13 3.90 -7.12 8.00
CA VAL A 13 2.58 -6.66 8.44
C VAL A 13 2.73 -5.31 9.14
N ALA A 14 1.80 -4.38 8.91
CA ALA A 14 1.77 -3.12 9.65
C ALA A 14 1.51 -3.34 11.15
N GLY A 15 2.29 -2.64 11.99
CA GLY A 15 2.06 -2.49 13.41
C GLY A 15 1.19 -1.28 13.74
N GLU A 16 1.27 -0.83 15.00
CA GLU A 16 0.49 0.30 15.50
C GLU A 16 0.89 1.62 14.83
N PRO A 17 -0.07 2.53 14.54
CA PRO A 17 0.22 3.82 13.97
C PRO A 17 1.17 4.66 14.84
N ALA A 18 2.20 5.23 14.21
CA ALA A 18 3.15 6.15 14.84
C ALA A 18 3.01 7.55 14.22
N GLU A 19 2.83 8.56 15.06
CA GLU A 19 2.77 9.95 14.62
C GLU A 19 4.14 10.41 14.08
N PHE A 20 4.12 11.18 13.00
CA PHE A 20 5.27 11.91 12.49
C PHE A 20 4.85 13.33 12.09
N LEU A 21 5.79 14.26 12.23
CA LEU A 21 5.58 15.67 11.93
C LEU A 21 6.63 16.16 10.93
N GLU A 22 6.20 17.01 10.01
CA GLU A 22 7.06 17.79 9.13
C GLU A 22 8.06 16.95 8.32
N ALA A 23 7.68 15.73 7.93
CA ALA A 23 8.51 14.86 7.11
C ALA A 23 8.68 15.46 5.70
N GLU A 24 9.92 15.57 5.25
CA GLU A 24 10.24 16.09 3.92
C GLU A 24 9.61 15.24 2.81
N ALA A 25 9.09 15.88 1.77
CA ALA A 25 8.68 15.23 0.53
C ALA A 25 9.49 15.75 -0.66
N VAL A 26 9.98 14.83 -1.47
CA VAL A 26 10.84 15.12 -2.63
C VAL A 26 10.07 14.94 -3.93
N SER A 27 10.40 15.74 -4.95
CA SER A 27 9.80 15.62 -6.27
C SER A 27 10.04 14.22 -6.85
N MET A 28 9.00 13.60 -7.39
CA MET A 28 9.13 12.28 -8.03
C MET A 28 9.76 12.41 -9.41
N PRO A 29 10.83 11.65 -9.73
CA PRO A 29 11.36 11.59 -11.08
C PRO A 29 10.43 10.69 -11.94
N ALA A 30 9.37 11.27 -12.50
CA ALA A 30 8.49 10.60 -13.45
C ALA A 30 8.76 11.12 -14.88
N PRO A 31 8.69 10.27 -15.93
CA PRO A 31 8.83 10.71 -17.32
C PRO A 31 7.81 11.79 -17.72
N ASP A 32 6.63 11.76 -17.08
CA ASP A 32 5.51 12.68 -17.30
C ASP A 32 5.34 13.68 -16.13
N PHE A 33 6.42 13.97 -15.39
CA PHE A 33 6.38 14.86 -14.22
C PHE A 33 5.78 16.22 -14.57
N THR A 34 4.66 16.56 -13.93
CA THR A 34 3.94 17.82 -14.17
C THR A 34 4.38 18.92 -13.21
N GLY A 35 5.25 18.61 -12.25
CA GLY A 35 5.62 19.52 -11.17
C GLY A 35 4.74 19.38 -9.92
N THR A 36 3.76 18.46 -9.92
CA THR A 36 2.78 18.32 -8.84
C THR A 36 2.99 17.08 -7.97
N GLU A 37 3.84 16.17 -8.42
CA GLU A 37 4.03 14.85 -7.84
C GLU A 37 5.25 14.81 -6.90
N PHE A 38 5.00 14.61 -5.62
CA PHE A 38 6.02 14.48 -4.58
C PHE A 38 5.89 13.13 -3.89
N ARG A 39 6.90 12.73 -3.13
CA ARG A 39 6.87 11.52 -2.30
C ARG A 39 7.58 11.78 -0.99
N ILE A 40 7.03 11.29 0.12
CA ILE A 40 7.70 11.35 1.43
C ILE A 40 9.11 10.76 1.31
N ALA A 41 10.12 11.54 1.70
CA ALA A 41 11.52 11.22 1.49
C ALA A 41 11.92 9.95 2.25
N ASP A 42 11.49 9.84 3.50
CA ASP A 42 11.73 8.68 4.35
C ASP A 42 10.83 7.50 3.96
N PRO A 43 11.39 6.36 3.47
CA PRO A 43 10.62 5.17 3.15
C PRO A 43 9.84 4.61 4.34
N GLU A 44 10.31 4.79 5.57
CA GLU A 44 9.64 4.26 6.77
C GLU A 44 8.27 4.90 6.98
N LEU A 45 8.14 6.18 6.60
CA LEU A 45 6.95 7.02 6.77
C LEU A 45 5.96 6.96 5.60
N ARG A 46 6.25 6.21 4.55
CA ARG A 46 5.42 6.12 3.31
C ARG A 46 4.14 5.32 3.44
N ARG A 47 4.00 4.51 4.49
CA ARG A 47 2.81 3.69 4.74
C ARG A 47 1.93 4.45 5.71
N LEU A 48 0.88 5.10 5.24
CA LEU A 48 0.05 5.98 6.08
C LEU A 48 -1.15 5.22 6.64
N ASN A 49 -1.57 5.60 7.84
CA ASN A 49 -2.81 5.12 8.42
C ASN A 49 -4.00 5.77 7.70
N PRO A 50 -4.84 4.99 6.99
CA PRO A 50 -5.96 5.51 6.22
C PRO A 50 -7.09 6.12 7.07
N GLY A 51 -7.15 5.76 8.36
CA GLY A 51 -8.12 6.28 9.31
C GLY A 51 -7.70 7.58 10.00
N ALA A 52 -6.47 8.05 9.78
CA ALA A 52 -5.93 9.26 10.39
C ALA A 52 -5.79 10.40 9.37
N PRO A 53 -5.93 11.67 9.79
CA PRO A 53 -5.71 12.80 8.89
C PRO A 53 -4.24 12.92 8.49
N VAL A 54 -4.02 13.42 7.28
CA VAL A 54 -2.70 13.76 6.74
C VAL A 54 -2.72 15.24 6.38
N PHE A 55 -1.66 15.96 6.77
CA PHE A 55 -1.51 17.39 6.52
C PHE A 55 -0.32 17.62 5.61
N VAL A 56 -0.53 18.40 4.55
CA VAL A 56 0.52 18.77 3.58
C VAL A 56 0.71 20.27 3.63
N GLU A 57 1.96 20.68 3.75
CA GLU A 57 2.37 22.08 3.74
C GLU A 57 3.42 22.31 2.67
N VAL A 58 3.37 23.48 2.05
CA VAL A 58 4.32 23.92 1.03
C VAL A 58 4.94 25.22 1.47
N SER A 59 6.25 25.35 1.27
CA SER A 59 6.95 26.62 1.25
C SER A 59 7.14 27.04 -0.22
N PRO A 60 6.35 27.98 -0.76
CA PRO A 60 6.33 28.26 -2.21
C PRO A 60 7.66 28.79 -2.77
N ASN A 61 8.45 29.45 -1.92
CA ASN A 61 9.73 30.06 -2.27
C ASN A 61 10.94 29.25 -1.81
N GLY A 62 10.73 28.11 -1.15
CA GLY A 62 11.79 27.32 -0.53
C GLY A 62 12.39 27.96 0.73
N ASP A 63 11.66 28.89 1.33
CA ASP A 63 12.02 29.50 2.61
C ASP A 63 11.58 28.57 3.75
N ALA A 64 12.53 28.10 4.55
CA ALA A 64 12.28 27.12 5.62
C ALA A 64 11.38 27.67 6.75
N ASP A 65 11.18 28.99 6.80
CA ASP A 65 10.43 29.66 7.87
C ASP A 65 8.97 29.99 7.48
N ALA A 66 8.57 29.77 6.23
CA ALA A 66 7.25 30.13 5.71
C ALA A 66 6.50 28.93 5.09
N TRP A 67 5.66 28.29 5.89
CA TRP A 67 4.85 27.14 5.48
C TRP A 67 3.37 27.50 5.38
N THR A 68 2.73 27.06 4.30
CA THR A 68 1.28 27.22 4.10
C THR A 68 0.63 25.87 3.86
N PRO A 69 -0.47 25.55 4.56
CA PRO A 69 -1.27 24.36 4.27
C PRO A 69 -1.78 24.36 2.83
N VAL A 70 -1.80 23.19 2.21
CA VAL A 70 -2.32 23.01 0.84
C VAL A 70 -3.18 21.75 0.76
N ASP A 71 -4.21 21.80 -0.08
CA ASP A 71 -4.99 20.62 -0.43
C ASP A 71 -4.17 19.72 -1.35
N ALA A 72 -4.05 18.45 -0.97
CA ALA A 72 -3.29 17.44 -1.70
C ALA A 72 -3.95 16.08 -1.56
N TYR A 73 -3.92 15.29 -2.63
CA TYR A 73 -4.19 13.86 -2.52
C TYR A 73 -2.92 13.16 -2.07
N VAL A 74 -2.99 12.36 -1.01
CA VAL A 74 -1.85 11.57 -0.53
C VAL A 74 -2.21 10.09 -0.60
N ASP A 75 -1.44 9.32 -1.37
CA ASP A 75 -1.59 7.87 -1.44
C ASP A 75 -1.14 7.24 -0.11
N PRO A 76 -2.06 6.60 0.64
CA PRO A 76 -1.72 6.01 1.92
C PRO A 76 -0.88 4.73 1.80
N LEU A 77 -0.78 4.11 0.62
CA LEU A 77 0.04 2.92 0.43
C LEU A 77 1.52 3.27 0.23
N PHE A 78 1.83 4.35 -0.49
CA PHE A 78 3.20 4.66 -0.92
C PHE A 78 3.69 6.07 -0.52
N GLY A 79 2.84 6.89 0.10
CA GLY A 79 3.21 8.24 0.52
C GLY A 79 3.46 9.17 -0.67
N ASP A 80 2.82 8.89 -1.80
CA ASP A 80 2.85 9.72 -3.00
C ASP A 80 1.88 10.88 -2.79
N VAL A 81 2.38 12.10 -2.96
CA VAL A 81 1.66 13.35 -2.72
C VAL A 81 1.40 14.00 -4.08
N HIS A 82 0.13 14.29 -4.36
CA HIS A 82 -0.31 14.94 -5.59
C HIS A 82 -0.95 16.28 -5.23
N LEU A 83 -0.28 17.37 -5.60
CA LEU A 83 -0.79 18.71 -5.41
C LEU A 83 -1.77 19.09 -6.53
N ALA A 84 -2.77 19.91 -6.22
CA ALA A 84 -3.74 20.40 -7.22
C ALA A 84 -3.09 21.33 -8.27
N SER A 85 -1.97 21.98 -7.91
CA SER A 85 -1.23 22.90 -8.78
C SER A 85 0.27 22.79 -8.52
N ALA A 86 1.07 22.97 -9.57
CA ALA A 86 2.53 22.95 -9.44
C ALA A 86 2.99 24.12 -8.55
N PRO A 87 3.75 23.86 -7.48
CA PRO A 87 4.30 24.91 -6.64
C PRO A 87 5.48 25.59 -7.36
N GLY A 88 6.03 26.64 -6.75
CA GLY A 88 7.19 27.34 -7.31
C GLY A 88 8.39 26.41 -7.55
N PRO A 89 9.31 26.75 -8.46
CA PRO A 89 10.42 25.88 -8.87
C PRO A 89 11.42 25.56 -7.74
N SER A 90 11.38 26.30 -6.63
CA SER A 90 12.20 26.09 -5.44
C SER A 90 11.37 25.67 -4.23
N ALA A 91 10.11 25.26 -4.44
CA ALA A 91 9.22 24.96 -3.33
C ALA A 91 9.67 23.72 -2.56
N LEU A 92 9.52 23.80 -1.24
CA LEU A 92 9.69 22.66 -0.34
C LEU A 92 8.31 22.14 0.04
N VAL A 93 8.19 20.82 0.18
CA VAL A 93 6.95 20.15 0.58
C VAL A 93 7.23 19.31 1.81
N ARG A 94 6.34 19.38 2.81
CA ARG A 94 6.41 18.54 3.99
C ARG A 94 5.05 17.95 4.34
N VAL A 95 5.07 16.82 5.01
CA VAL A 95 3.88 16.02 5.34
C VAL A 95 3.91 15.69 6.83
N SER A 96 2.77 15.79 7.49
CA SER A 96 2.56 15.32 8.85
C SER A 96 1.39 14.34 8.88
N GLY A 97 1.46 13.32 9.74
CA GLY A 97 0.41 12.31 9.81
C GLY A 97 0.80 11.12 10.68
N TYR A 98 0.21 9.97 10.37
CA TYR A 98 0.45 8.72 11.10
C TYR A 98 0.96 7.67 10.13
N ALA A 99 2.18 7.19 10.36
CA ALA A 99 2.79 6.11 9.60
C ALA A 99 2.47 4.76 10.25
N LEU A 100 2.53 3.69 9.46
CA LEU A 100 2.38 2.31 9.86
C LEU A 100 3.75 1.63 9.73
N PRO A 101 4.50 1.50 10.85
CA PRO A 101 5.72 0.71 10.88
C PRO A 101 5.41 -0.73 10.44
N VAL A 102 6.31 -1.35 9.69
CA VAL A 102 6.13 -2.73 9.24
C VAL A 102 7.03 -3.68 10.01
N HIS A 103 6.45 -4.80 10.44
CA HIS A 103 7.17 -5.88 11.10
C HIS A 103 7.32 -7.05 10.13
N PRO A 104 8.56 -7.52 9.88
CA PRO A 104 8.77 -8.68 9.02
C PRO A 104 8.21 -9.92 9.71
N LEU A 105 7.38 -10.68 9.00
CA LEU A 105 6.69 -11.85 9.51
C LEU A 105 7.36 -13.15 9.01
N ALA A 106 7.52 -13.29 7.69
CA ALA A 106 8.06 -14.52 7.12
C ALA A 106 8.68 -14.32 5.74
N LEU A 107 9.46 -15.31 5.29
CA LEU A 107 9.82 -15.44 3.89
C LEU A 107 8.69 -16.13 3.13
N VAL A 108 8.44 -15.67 1.90
CA VAL A 108 7.37 -16.19 1.02
C VAL A 108 7.99 -16.93 -0.14
N ARG A 109 7.53 -18.15 -0.42
CA ARG A 109 7.98 -18.94 -1.59
C ARG A 109 7.20 -18.61 -2.85
N SER A 110 5.90 -18.38 -2.74
CA SER A 110 5.07 -18.00 -3.88
C SER A 110 3.93 -17.09 -3.47
N ILE A 111 3.59 -16.17 -4.37
CA ILE A 111 2.43 -15.29 -4.28
C ILE A 111 1.55 -15.52 -5.50
N SER A 112 0.26 -15.74 -5.26
CA SER A 112 -0.78 -15.77 -6.28
C SER A 112 -1.78 -14.67 -6.00
N LEU A 113 -2.14 -13.89 -7.03
CA LEU A 113 -3.08 -12.78 -6.94
C LEU A 113 -4.16 -12.96 -7.99
N THR A 114 -5.41 -12.87 -7.54
CA THR A 114 -6.60 -12.89 -8.40
C THR A 114 -7.34 -11.58 -8.22
N VAL A 115 -7.52 -10.83 -9.30
CA VAL A 115 -8.29 -9.59 -9.32
C VAL A 115 -9.54 -9.80 -10.17
N THR A 116 -10.70 -9.61 -9.57
CA THR A 116 -12.01 -9.73 -10.22
C THR A 116 -12.64 -8.35 -10.33
N ASN A 117 -13.12 -8.03 -11.53
CA ASN A 117 -13.86 -6.80 -11.80
C ASN A 117 -15.29 -7.17 -12.20
N ASP A 118 -16.28 -6.77 -11.41
CA ASP A 118 -17.68 -6.93 -11.80
C ASP A 118 -18.08 -5.79 -12.73
N VAL A 119 -18.43 -6.17 -13.95
CA VAL A 119 -18.82 -5.25 -15.01
C VAL A 119 -20.34 -5.25 -15.14
N VAL A 120 -20.96 -4.11 -14.89
CA VAL A 120 -22.39 -3.89 -15.07
C VAL A 120 -22.62 -3.31 -16.47
N GLU A 121 -23.50 -3.96 -17.26
CA GLU A 121 -23.93 -3.41 -18.54
C GLU A 121 -24.97 -2.29 -18.30
N LEU A 122 -24.60 -1.07 -18.66
CA LEU A 122 -25.51 0.08 -18.70
C LEU A 122 -26.18 0.09 -20.07
N GLN A 123 -27.39 -0.49 -20.15
CA GLN A 123 -28.15 -0.49 -21.40
C GLN A 123 -28.72 0.92 -21.62
N VAL A 124 -28.20 1.64 -22.61
CA VAL A 124 -28.78 2.91 -23.06
C VAL A 124 -29.66 2.60 -24.26
N MET A 125 -30.95 2.93 -24.20
CA MET A 125 -31.82 2.85 -25.38
C MET A 125 -31.32 3.80 -26.46
N GLY A 126 -30.95 3.28 -27.63
CA GLY A 126 -30.80 4.09 -28.85
C GLY A 126 -29.51 3.89 -29.65
N ASP A 127 -28.43 3.41 -29.04
CA ASP A 127 -27.16 3.16 -29.73
C ASP A 127 -26.86 1.64 -29.74
N ASP A 128 -26.41 1.09 -30.87
CA ASP A 128 -25.99 -0.33 -31.01
C ASP A 128 -24.74 -0.68 -30.16
N TYR A 129 -24.27 0.25 -29.33
CA TYR A 129 -23.12 0.10 -28.44
C TYR A 129 -23.54 -0.17 -27.00
N LYS A 130 -22.96 -1.21 -26.39
CA LYS A 130 -23.11 -1.48 -24.96
C LYS A 130 -22.14 -0.63 -24.15
N ARG A 131 -22.67 0.21 -23.25
CA ARG A 131 -21.84 0.85 -22.22
C ARG A 131 -21.67 -0.11 -21.04
N ARG A 132 -20.46 -0.17 -20.51
CA ARG A 132 -20.10 -1.03 -19.38
C ARG A 132 -19.48 -0.16 -18.30
N SER A 133 -19.95 -0.33 -17.07
CA SER A 133 -19.36 0.29 -15.88
C SER A 133 -18.73 -0.79 -15.03
N VAL A 134 -17.48 -0.61 -14.62
CA VAL A 134 -16.88 -1.44 -13.57
C VAL A 134 -17.49 -0.98 -12.24
N SER A 135 -18.03 -1.93 -11.47
CA SER A 135 -18.78 -1.64 -10.25
C SER A 135 -18.01 -2.05 -9.00
N LEU A 136 -17.65 -3.33 -8.90
CA LEU A 136 -16.88 -3.89 -7.79
C LEU A 136 -15.52 -4.36 -8.29
N ARG A 137 -14.48 -3.99 -7.55
CA ARG A 137 -13.10 -4.44 -7.73
C ARG A 137 -12.73 -5.22 -6.50
N ASP A 138 -12.76 -6.54 -6.62
CA ASP A 138 -12.32 -7.43 -5.57
C ASP A 138 -10.96 -8.00 -5.94
N PHE A 139 -10.15 -8.22 -4.93
CA PHE A 139 -8.92 -8.99 -5.11
C PHE A 139 -8.78 -10.00 -3.98
N SER A 140 -8.12 -11.09 -4.29
CA SER A 140 -7.80 -12.15 -3.33
C SER A 140 -6.48 -12.76 -3.71
N GLY A 141 -5.87 -13.50 -2.79
CA GLY A 141 -4.61 -14.15 -3.09
C GLY A 141 -4.22 -15.18 -2.07
N GLU A 142 -3.07 -15.79 -2.35
CA GLU A 142 -2.48 -16.83 -1.54
C GLU A 142 -0.97 -16.61 -1.45
N LEU A 143 -0.45 -16.69 -0.23
CA LEU A 143 0.97 -16.73 0.09
C LEU A 143 1.31 -18.13 0.58
N THR A 144 2.33 -18.75 0.00
CA THR A 144 2.73 -20.13 0.35
C THR A 144 4.20 -20.24 0.73
N GLY A 145 4.52 -21.28 1.49
CA GLY A 145 5.88 -21.58 1.95
C GLY A 145 6.32 -20.69 3.11
N LEU A 146 5.38 -20.25 3.93
CA LEU A 146 5.64 -19.36 5.07
C LEU A 146 6.07 -20.18 6.28
N ALA A 147 7.22 -19.84 6.87
CA ALA A 147 7.61 -20.33 8.19
C ALA A 147 7.11 -19.34 9.23
N LEU A 148 5.98 -19.66 9.88
CA LEU A 148 5.34 -18.84 10.91
C LEU A 148 5.42 -19.53 12.26
N THR A 149 5.55 -18.73 13.31
CA THR A 149 5.37 -19.11 14.71
C THR A 149 3.89 -19.11 15.09
N GLU A 150 3.54 -19.76 16.21
CA GLU A 150 2.15 -19.77 16.71
C GLU A 150 1.62 -18.36 16.98
N LEU A 151 2.47 -17.46 17.50
CA LEU A 151 2.10 -16.05 17.75
C LEU A 151 1.73 -15.31 16.45
N GLU A 152 2.49 -15.53 15.38
CA GLU A 152 2.24 -14.91 14.08
C GLU A 152 0.97 -15.48 13.41
N VAL A 153 0.71 -16.76 13.63
CA VAL A 153 -0.54 -17.41 13.19
C VAL A 153 -1.75 -16.80 13.91
N GLU A 154 -1.66 -16.61 15.22
CA GLU A 154 -2.71 -15.98 16.02
C GLU A 154 -2.98 -14.54 15.56
N ALA A 155 -1.93 -13.73 15.39
CA ALA A 155 -2.04 -12.34 14.94
C ALA A 155 -2.72 -12.20 13.56
N LEU A 156 -2.47 -13.14 12.64
CA LEU A 156 -3.14 -13.17 11.34
C LEU A 156 -4.61 -13.64 11.43
N ALA A 157 -4.97 -14.44 12.43
CA ALA A 157 -6.29 -15.03 12.57
C ALA A 157 -7.35 -14.10 13.20
N GLU A 158 -6.94 -12.93 13.72
CA GLU A 158 -7.83 -11.99 14.45
C GLU A 158 -8.92 -11.35 13.57
N GLY A 159 -8.89 -11.51 12.24
CA GLY A 159 -9.92 -11.03 11.31
C GLY A 159 -9.94 -9.51 11.08
N THR A 160 -9.07 -8.77 11.76
CA THR A 160 -8.79 -7.35 11.55
C THR A 160 -8.14 -7.16 10.17
N PRO A 161 -8.50 -6.11 9.39
CA PRO A 161 -7.75 -5.76 8.19
C PRO A 161 -6.29 -5.42 8.52
N LEU A 162 -5.37 -6.02 7.78
CA LEU A 162 -3.93 -5.83 7.93
C LEU A 162 -3.35 -5.29 6.63
N LEU A 163 -2.39 -4.37 6.72
CA LEU A 163 -1.56 -3.98 5.58
C LEU A 163 -0.44 -5.00 5.44
N ILE A 164 -0.44 -5.74 4.34
CA ILE A 164 0.64 -6.64 3.96
C ILE A 164 1.58 -5.97 2.97
N GLU A 165 2.87 -6.23 3.13
CA GLU A 165 3.90 -5.85 2.16
C GLU A 165 4.64 -7.11 1.70
N VAL A 166 4.72 -7.31 0.38
CA VAL A 166 5.46 -8.41 -0.23
C VAL A 166 6.47 -7.87 -1.24
N GLY A 167 7.76 -8.14 -1.02
CA GLY A 167 8.85 -7.65 -1.86
C GLY A 167 9.96 -8.67 -2.07
N LYS A 168 10.57 -8.69 -3.26
CA LYS A 168 11.56 -9.71 -3.65
C LYS A 168 12.96 -9.50 -3.04
N ALA A 169 13.32 -8.25 -2.76
CA ALA A 169 14.60 -7.84 -2.19
C ALA A 169 14.49 -6.40 -1.65
N SER A 170 15.44 -6.00 -0.80
CA SER A 170 15.55 -4.61 -0.34
C SER A 170 15.68 -3.66 -1.54
N GLY A 171 14.82 -2.64 -1.60
CA GLY A 171 14.81 -1.63 -2.68
C GLY A 171 14.15 -2.08 -3.99
N ALA A 172 13.68 -3.32 -4.10
CA ALA A 172 12.87 -3.76 -5.25
C ALA A 172 11.42 -3.29 -5.11
N GLN A 173 10.69 -3.25 -6.23
CA GLN A 173 9.26 -2.96 -6.23
C GLN A 173 8.53 -3.90 -5.25
N VAL A 174 7.69 -3.31 -4.41
CA VAL A 174 6.88 -4.03 -3.42
C VAL A 174 5.41 -3.99 -3.80
N PHE A 175 4.72 -5.06 -3.47
CA PHE A 175 3.26 -5.12 -3.45
C PHE A 175 2.79 -4.73 -2.06
N ARG A 176 1.88 -3.76 -1.95
CA ARG A 176 1.19 -3.41 -0.71
C ARG A 176 -0.29 -3.62 -0.87
N ALA A 177 -0.93 -4.21 0.13
CA ALA A 177 -2.37 -4.44 0.10
C ALA A 177 -2.97 -4.48 1.49
N TRP A 178 -4.14 -3.88 1.62
CA TRP A 178 -5.02 -4.05 2.77
C TRP A 178 -5.82 -5.33 2.60
N VAL A 179 -5.71 -6.24 3.56
CA VAL A 179 -6.30 -7.58 3.43
C VAL A 179 -6.91 -8.08 4.74
N LYS A 180 -7.88 -8.98 4.63
CA LYS A 180 -8.32 -9.86 5.72
C LYS A 180 -7.84 -11.27 5.43
N VAL A 181 -7.49 -12.01 6.46
CA VAL A 181 -7.03 -13.40 6.36
C VAL A 181 -8.15 -14.34 6.81
N PRO A 182 -8.99 -14.85 5.89
CA PRO A 182 -10.06 -15.78 6.24
C PRO A 182 -9.60 -17.22 6.46
N GLU A 183 -8.44 -17.60 5.90
CA GLU A 183 -7.98 -18.98 5.94
C GLU A 183 -6.46 -19.03 6.07
N LEU A 184 -6.03 -19.69 7.14
CA LEU A 184 -4.64 -20.07 7.38
C LEU A 184 -4.59 -21.59 7.47
N SER A 185 -3.78 -22.20 6.60
CA SER A 185 -3.60 -23.64 6.54
C SER A 185 -2.12 -23.97 6.66
N HIS A 186 -1.80 -25.18 7.11
CA HIS A 186 -0.43 -25.65 7.22
C HIS A 186 -0.29 -27.01 6.56
N LYS A 187 0.91 -27.28 6.05
CA LYS A 187 1.27 -28.57 5.47
C LYS A 187 2.54 -29.08 6.13
N LEU A 188 2.46 -30.27 6.73
CA LEU A 188 3.62 -31.02 7.16
C LEU A 188 3.80 -32.20 6.22
N THR A 189 4.88 -32.18 5.42
CA THR A 189 5.27 -33.35 4.62
C THR A 189 6.45 -34.03 5.32
N PRO A 190 6.39 -35.33 5.64
CA PRO A 190 7.53 -36.03 6.25
C PRO A 190 8.80 -35.85 5.41
N GLY A 191 9.87 -35.33 6.03
CA GLY A 191 11.13 -35.01 5.35
C GLY A 191 11.22 -33.64 4.69
N ALA A 192 10.17 -32.81 4.79
CA ALA A 192 10.18 -31.40 4.35
C ALA A 192 10.04 -30.43 5.52
N LEU A 193 10.20 -29.13 5.23
CA LEU A 193 9.96 -28.06 6.20
C LEU A 193 8.45 -27.93 6.49
N TYR A 194 8.13 -27.52 7.72
CA TYR A 194 6.77 -27.13 8.09
C TYR A 194 6.45 -25.78 7.47
N GLU A 195 5.38 -25.72 6.66
CA GLU A 195 5.05 -24.54 5.87
C GLU A 195 3.58 -24.18 6.03
N HIS A 196 3.32 -22.88 6.09
CA HIS A 196 1.99 -22.31 6.10
C HIS A 196 1.63 -21.73 4.74
N THR A 197 0.33 -21.77 4.50
CA THR A 197 -0.35 -21.12 3.40
C THR A 197 -1.36 -20.16 4.00
N VAL A 198 -1.25 -18.88 3.63
CA VAL A 198 -2.16 -17.81 4.03
C VAL A 198 -2.96 -17.39 2.80
N LYS A 199 -4.28 -17.58 2.85
CA LYS A 199 -5.18 -17.00 1.86
C LYS A 199 -5.74 -15.70 2.40
N PHE A 200 -5.87 -14.71 1.54
CA PHE A 200 -6.33 -13.39 1.92
C PHE A 200 -7.37 -12.84 0.93
N LEU A 201 -8.24 -12.00 1.47
CA LEU A 201 -9.21 -11.21 0.70
C LEU A 201 -8.86 -9.75 0.84
N GLY A 202 -8.97 -9.02 -0.26
CA GLY A 202 -8.76 -7.59 -0.30
C GLY A 202 -9.76 -6.83 0.55
N PHE A 203 -9.29 -5.78 1.20
CA PHE A 203 -10.11 -4.86 1.97
C PHE A 203 -9.83 -3.44 1.48
N ALA A 204 -10.83 -2.83 0.84
CA ALA A 204 -10.71 -1.47 0.34
C ALA A 204 -11.04 -0.46 1.43
N PHE A 205 -10.24 0.60 1.53
CA PHE A 205 -10.55 1.79 2.30
C PHE A 205 -11.02 2.89 1.34
N GLN A 206 -11.95 3.70 1.81
CA GLN A 206 -12.33 4.93 1.13
C GLN A 206 -11.56 6.09 1.76
N SER A 207 -10.86 6.85 0.92
CA SER A 207 -10.32 8.15 1.28
C SER A 207 -11.44 9.16 1.51
N GLN A 208 -11.12 10.28 2.16
CA GLN A 208 -12.08 11.37 2.40
C GLN A 208 -12.67 11.94 1.10
N ASP A 209 -11.91 11.88 -0.01
CA ASP A 209 -12.34 12.33 -1.34
C ASP A 209 -13.16 11.28 -2.11
N GLY A 210 -13.50 10.15 -1.47
CA GLY A 210 -14.30 9.07 -2.06
C GLY A 210 -13.53 8.12 -2.97
N ALA A 211 -12.22 8.33 -3.17
CA ALA A 211 -11.38 7.37 -3.87
C ALA A 211 -11.17 6.11 -3.02
N ALA A 212 -11.40 4.94 -3.60
CA ALA A 212 -11.14 3.66 -2.95
C ALA A 212 -9.72 3.18 -3.28
N PHE A 213 -8.94 2.85 -2.25
CA PHE A 213 -7.64 2.21 -2.40
C PHE A 213 -7.65 0.90 -1.62
N ALA A 214 -6.92 -0.08 -2.14
CA ALA A 214 -6.93 -1.42 -1.57
C ALA A 214 -5.58 -2.12 -1.75
N TRP A 215 -4.92 -1.90 -2.88
CA TRP A 215 -3.60 -2.44 -3.16
C TRP A 215 -2.85 -1.61 -4.21
N GLY A 216 -1.54 -1.80 -4.32
CA GLY A 216 -0.72 -1.22 -5.37
C GLY A 216 0.68 -1.82 -5.44
N TYR A 217 1.40 -1.46 -6.50
CA TYR A 217 2.83 -1.76 -6.66
C TYR A 217 3.62 -0.47 -6.71
N GLY A 218 4.71 -0.40 -5.96
CA GLY A 218 5.50 0.82 -5.89
C GLY A 218 6.89 0.60 -5.35
N SER A 219 7.65 1.68 -5.26
CA SER A 219 8.92 1.66 -4.55
C SER A 219 8.65 1.56 -3.04
N PRO A 220 9.45 0.78 -2.29
CA PRO A 220 9.28 0.62 -0.86
C PRO A 220 9.41 1.94 -0.10
#